data_AF-A0A1A3H400-F1
#
_entry.id   AF-A0A1A3H400-F1
#
_cell.length_a   1.000
_cell.length_b   1.000
_cell.length_c   1.000
_cell.angle_alpha   90.00
_cell.angle_beta   90.00
_cell.angle_gamma   90.00
#
_symmetry.space_group_name_H-M   'P 1'
#
loop_
_entity.id
_entity.type
_entity.pdbx_description
1 polymer ?
#
loop_
_entity_poly.entity_id
_entity_poly.type
_entity_poly.pdbx_seq_one_letter_code
_entity_poly.pdbx_strand_id
1 'polypeptide(L)' 'MVEDAITIDVPHPSFEEWWEPYTFGVGPAGDYVQRLDDEGRGRLETVARERLGDGPFTVTATAWAARGTV' A
#
# COMPACT_ATOMS: atom_id res chain seq x y z
N MET A 1 25.89 -14.71 2.52
CA MET A 1 24.51 -14.23 2.31
C MET A 1 24.63 -13.04 1.39
N VAL A 2 23.94 -13.06 0.25
CA VAL A 2 23.83 -11.89 -0.64
C VAL A 2 22.39 -11.42 -0.54
N GLU A 3 22.21 -10.11 -0.37
CA GLU A 3 20.91 -9.44 -0.31
C GLU A 3 20.84 -8.43 -1.46
N ASP A 4 19.79 -8.49 -2.26
CA ASP A 4 19.57 -7.62 -3.41
C ASP A 4 18.23 -6.89 -3.27
N ALA A 5 18.19 -5.60 -3.59
CA ALA A 5 16.94 -4.84 -3.65
C ALA A 5 16.28 -5.04 -5.03
N ILE A 6 14.99 -5.36 -5.02
CA ILE A 6 14.13 -5.47 -6.19
C ILE A 6 13.09 -4.37 -6.09
N THR A 7 13.15 -3.40 -7.01
CA THR A 7 12.19 -2.31 -7.10
C THR A 7 11.33 -2.47 -8.35
N ILE A 8 10.01 -2.35 -8.17
CA ILE A 8 9.03 -2.40 -9.26
C ILE A 8 8.08 -1.23 -9.16
N ASP A 9 7.51 -0.84 -10.30
CA ASP A 9 6.39 0.08 -10.37
C ASP A 9 5.08 -0.70 -10.48
N VAL A 10 4.14 -0.38 -9.60
CA VAL A 10 2.81 -0.99 -9.54
C VAL A 10 1.79 0.04 -10.01
N PRO A 11 1.25 -0.08 -11.24
CA PRO A 11 0.19 0.80 -11.70
C PRO A 11 -1.13 0.42 -11.03
N HIS A 12 -1.82 1.41 -10.48
CA HIS A 12 -3.20 1.28 -10.01
C HIS A 12 -4.10 2.13 -10.93
N PRO A 13 -5.14 1.54 -11.55
CA PRO A 13 -6.05 2.23 -12.43
C PRO A 13 -7.02 3.16 -11.71
N SER A 14 -7.25 2.97 -10.41
CA SER A 14 -8.05 3.87 -9.57
C SER A 14 -7.58 3.86 -8.12
N PHE A 15 -8.05 4.85 -7.36
CA PHE A 15 -7.84 4.93 -5.91
C PHE A 15 -8.43 3.74 -5.17
N GLU A 16 -9.61 3.26 -5.58
CA GLU A 16 -10.32 2.17 -4.91
C GLU A 16 -9.53 0.86 -4.95
N GLU A 17 -8.89 0.53 -6.09
CA GLU A 17 -8.07 -0.68 -6.19
C GLU A 17 -6.90 -0.65 -5.21
N TRP A 18 -6.30 0.51 -5.00
CA TRP A 18 -5.23 0.69 -4.03
C TRP A 18 -5.74 0.71 -2.58
N TRP A 19 -6.92 1.29 -2.32
CA TRP A 19 -7.46 1.48 -0.97
C TRP A 19 -8.10 0.22 -0.38
N GLU A 20 -8.88 -0.51 -1.17
CA GLU A 20 -9.69 -1.65 -0.73
C GLU A 20 -8.89 -2.70 0.06
N PRO A 21 -7.67 -3.13 -0.37
CA PRO A 21 -6.87 -4.10 0.38
C PRO A 21 -6.58 -3.67 1.83
N TYR A 22 -6.37 -2.38 2.09
CA TYR A 22 -6.10 -1.90 3.46
C TYR A 22 -7.34 -2.02 4.36
N THR A 23 -8.55 -1.97 3.80
CA THR A 23 -9.79 -2.18 4.56
C THR A 23 -9.91 -3.62 5.08
N PHE A 24 -9.24 -4.58 4.43
CA PHE A 24 -9.16 -5.98 4.85
C PHE A 24 -7.98 -6.30 5.77
N GLY A 25 -7.18 -5.31 6.19
CA GLY A 25 -6.02 -5.54 7.07
C GLY A 25 -4.75 -5.99 6.35
N VAL A 26 -4.62 -5.73 5.05
CA VAL A 26 -3.41 -6.14 4.33
C VAL A 26 -2.20 -5.33 4.81
N GLY A 27 -1.29 -6.02 5.48
CA GLY A 27 -0.03 -5.48 5.98
C GLY A 27 -0.19 -4.45 7.12
N PRO A 28 0.92 -3.86 7.59
CA PRO A 28 0.90 -2.93 8.73
C PRO A 28 0.01 -1.70 8.52
N ALA A 29 -0.14 -1.24 7.28
CA ALA A 29 -1.05 -0.14 6.93
C ALA A 29 -2.52 -0.54 7.09
N GLY A 30 -2.90 -1.74 6.63
CA GLY A 30 -4.25 -2.27 6.81
C GLY A 30 -4.58 -2.54 8.28
N ASP A 31 -3.63 -3.06 9.06
CA ASP A 31 -3.78 -3.23 10.52
C ASP A 31 -4.10 -1.90 11.21
N TYR A 32 -3.48 -0.80 10.77
CA TYR A 32 -3.78 0.53 11.28
C TYR A 32 -5.21 0.96 10.89
N VAL A 33 -5.61 0.77 9.63
CA VAL A 33 -6.97 1.09 9.13
C VAL A 33 -8.05 0.32 9.90
N GLN A 34 -7.80 -0.93 10.29
CA GLN A 34 -8.76 -1.72 11.08
C GLN A 34 -8.92 -1.22 12.52
N ARG A 35 -7.91 -0.56 13.10
CA ARG A 35 -7.99 -0.01 14.46
C ARG A 35 -8.74 1.31 14.53
N LEU A 36 -9.01 1.96 13.40
CA LEU A 36 -9.78 3.20 13.33
C LEU A 36 -11.28 2.90 13.42
N ASP A 37 -12.02 3.81 14.03
CA ASP A 37 -13.46 3.89 13.90
C ASP A 37 -13.86 4.39 12.50
N ASP A 38 -15.15 4.39 12.20
CA ASP A 38 -15.65 4.75 10.86
C ASP A 38 -15.33 6.22 10.50
N GLU A 39 -15.37 7.13 11.48
CA GLU A 39 -15.00 8.53 11.25
C GLU A 39 -13.50 8.67 10.93
N GLY A 40 -12.64 7.99 11.70
CA GLY A 40 -11.20 7.97 11.48
C GLY A 40 -10.83 7.36 10.13
N ARG A 41 -11.50 6.27 9.73
CA ARG A 41 -11.32 5.65 8.42
C ARG A 41 -11.74 6.59 7.29
N GLY A 42 -12.90 7.25 7.42
CA GLY A 42 -13.39 8.21 6.43
C GLY A 42 -12.45 9.41 6.26
N ARG A 43 -11.92 9.98 7.35
CA ARG A 43 -10.93 11.06 7.26
C ARG A 43 -9.64 10.61 6.57
N LEU A 44 -9.16 9.40 6.89
CA LEU A 44 -7.95 8.85 6.28
C LEU A 44 -8.14 8.63 4.77
N GLU A 45 -9.28 8.08 4.37
CA GLU A 45 -9.63 7.88 2.96
C GLU A 45 -9.65 9.20 2.19
N THR A 46 -10.32 10.24 2.71
CA THR A 46 -10.37 11.56 2.09
C THR A 46 -8.97 12.14 1.89
N VAL A 47 -8.12 12.13 2.92
CA VAL A 47 -6.75 12.67 2.83
C VAL A 47 -5.91 11.87 1.84
N ALA A 48 -6.08 10.55 1.79
CA ALA A 48 -5.36 9.71 0.84
C ALA A 48 -5.80 10.02 -0.61
N ARG A 49 -7.10 10.17 -0.85
CA ARG A 49 -7.67 10.53 -2.16
C ARG A 49 -7.22 11.91 -2.62
N GLU A 50 -7.19 12.90 -1.73
CA GLU A 50 -6.67 14.24 -2.04
C GLU A 50 -5.20 14.23 -2.48
N ARG A 51 -4.39 13.30 -1.94
CA ARG A 51 -2.95 13.21 -2.25
C ARG A 51 -2.65 12.41 -3.51
N LEU A 52 -3.39 11.35 -3.75
CA LEU A 52 -3.17 10.44 -4.88
C LEU A 52 -3.97 10.86 -6.13
N GLY A 53 -5.07 11.59 -5.94
CA GLY A 53 -6.04 11.93 -6.98
C GLY A 53 -6.98 10.76 -7.31
N ASP A 54 -7.95 11.04 -8.19
CA ASP A 54 -8.97 10.05 -8.64
C ASP A 54 -8.58 9.29 -9.92
N GLY A 55 -7.43 9.62 -10.52
CA GLY A 55 -6.95 9.00 -11.76
C GLY A 55 -6.02 7.82 -11.52
N PRO A 56 -5.56 7.14 -12.59
CA PRO A 56 -4.51 6.14 -12.48
C PRO A 56 -3.23 6.74 -11.89
N PHE A 57 -2.60 6.03 -10.97
CA PHE A 57 -1.31 6.40 -10.41
C PHE A 57 -0.41 5.18 -10.27
N THR A 58 0.87 5.40 -9.97
CA THR A 58 1.86 4.35 -9.82
C THR A 58 2.47 4.41 -8.43
N VAL A 59 2.57 3.26 -7.78
CA VAL A 59 3.26 3.08 -6.51
C VAL A 59 4.53 2.29 -6.76
N THR A 60 5.69 2.83 -6.38
CA THR A 60 6.96 2.12 -6.45
C THR A 60 7.12 1.26 -5.20
N ALA A 61 7.22 -0.06 -5.38
CA ALA A 61 7.41 -1.03 -4.31
C ALA A 61 8.83 -1.59 -4.35
N THR A 62 9.46 -1.77 -3.18
CA THR A 62 10.79 -2.40 -3.06
C THR A 62 10.73 -3.58 -2.11
N ALA A 63 11.29 -4.71 -2.55
CA ALA A 63 11.48 -5.92 -1.74
C ALA A 63 12.98 -6.28 -1.68
N TRP A 64 13.38 -7.00 -0.64
CA TRP A 64 14.75 -7.51 -0.49
C TRP A 64 14.76 -9.01 -0.72
N ALA A 65 15.61 -9.46 -1.64
CA ALA A 65 15.83 -10.88 -1.93
C ALA A 65 17.14 -11.34 -1.29
N ALA A 66 17.08 -12.36 -0.42
CA ALA A 66 18.26 -12.92 0.23
C ALA A 66 18.54 -14.34 -0.27
N ARG A 67 19.80 -14.65 -0.61
CA ARG A 67 20.25 -16.00 -0.99
C ARG A 67 21.32 -16.53 -0.04
N GLY A 68 21.09 -17.75 0.48
CA GLY A 68 22.06 -18.54 1.23
C GLY A 68 22.56 -19.75 0.43
N THR A 69 23.76 -20.22 0.75
CA THR A 69 24.31 -21.50 0.24
C THR A 69 24.49 -22.41 1.45
N VAL A 70 24.12 -23.69 1.30
CA VAL A 70 24.29 -24.74 2.32
C VAL A 70 25.57 -25.51 2.04
#